data_AF-A0A4R1ARM5-F1
#
_entry.id   AF-A0A4R1ARM5-F1
#
_cell.length_a   1.000
_cell.length_b   1.000
_cell.length_c   1.000
_cell.angle_alpha   90.00
_cell.angle_beta   90.00
_cell.angle_gamma   90.00
#
_symmetry.space_group_name_H-M   'P 1'
#
loop_
_entity.id
_entity.type
_entity.pdbx_description
1 polymer ?
#
loop_
_entity_poly.entity_id
_entity_poly.type
_entity_poly.pdbx_seq_one_letter_code
_entity_poly.pdbx_strand_id
1 'polypeptide(L)'
;MGFSLIGFIIVISILIPNFLFIAFPPQNIPKEIKDPALIFTIAERIGQGSCMLLLVISETNFEETNINICFFLMIACISFYYFLWIRYFVQGRTYSTAYKSLGFIPVPMAIFPVLAFGFAAIWGKSIWLGISVIILAFGHITNSWIIYQYTKQN
;
A
#
# COMPACT_ATOMS: atom_id res chain seq x y z
N MET A 1 -15.94 -12.07 14.84
CA MET A 1 -16.00 -11.07 13.76
C MET A 1 -16.92 -9.98 14.22
N GLY A 2 -16.44 -8.75 14.21
CA GLY A 2 -17.08 -7.56 14.76
C GLY A 2 -16.31 -6.34 14.28
N PHE A 3 -16.82 -5.14 14.50
CA PHE A 3 -16.20 -3.93 13.96
C PHE A 3 -14.97 -3.53 14.79
N SER A 4 -13.78 -3.53 14.17
CA SER A 4 -12.56 -3.01 14.78
C SER A 4 -12.39 -1.53 14.49
N LEU A 5 -12.43 -0.71 15.53
CA LEU A 5 -12.12 0.72 15.43
C LEU A 5 -10.64 0.92 15.10
N ILE A 6 -9.75 0.16 15.73
CA ILE A 6 -8.31 0.19 15.45
C ILE A 6 -8.03 -0.21 14.00
N GLY A 7 -8.62 -1.31 13.52
CA GLY A 7 -8.48 -1.77 12.14
C GLY A 7 -8.97 -0.72 11.14
N PHE A 8 -10.09 -0.06 11.43
CA PHE A 8 -10.59 1.05 10.64
C PHE A 8 -9.61 2.24 10.59
N ILE A 9 -9.03 2.63 11.73
CA ILE A 9 -8.01 3.69 11.79
C ILE A 9 -6.80 3.33 10.91
N ILE A 10 -6.34 2.08 10.94
CA ILE A 10 -5.23 1.61 10.09
C ILE A 10 -5.58 1.74 8.61
N VAL A 11 -6.78 1.30 8.21
CA VAL A 11 -7.26 1.42 6.82
C VAL A 11 -7.28 2.88 6.36
N ILE A 12 -7.88 3.77 7.15
CA ILE A 12 -7.94 5.19 6.85
C ILE A 12 -6.54 5.80 6.76
N SER A 13 -5.64 5.45 7.68
CA SER A 13 -4.26 5.94 7.69
C SER A 13 -3.52 5.58 6.41
N ILE A 14 -3.71 4.37 5.87
CA ILE A 14 -3.09 3.92 4.62
C ILE A 14 -3.81 4.51 3.39
N LEU A 15 -5.12 4.77 3.47
CA LEU A 15 -5.92 5.28 2.34
C LEU A 15 -5.84 6.80 2.14
N ILE A 16 -5.72 7.59 3.22
CA ILE A 16 -5.71 9.06 3.15
C ILE A 16 -4.76 9.57 2.05
N PRO A 17 -3.51 9.10 1.95
CA PRO A 17 -2.60 9.60 0.94
C PRO A 17 -3.02 9.24 -0.49
N ASN A 18 -3.66 8.08 -0.69
CA ASN A 18 -4.16 7.67 -2.00
C ASN A 18 -5.29 8.59 -2.52
N PHE A 19 -6.13 9.13 -1.63
CA PHE A 19 -7.12 10.13 -2.02
C PHE A 19 -6.49 11.43 -2.53
N LEU A 20 -5.29 11.78 -2.06
CA LEU A 20 -4.56 12.93 -2.59
C LEU A 20 -4.19 12.75 -4.07
N PHE A 21 -4.00 11.51 -4.53
CA PHE A 21 -3.76 11.23 -5.95
C PHE A 21 -4.98 11.51 -6.83
N ILE A 22 -6.18 11.22 -6.31
CA ILE A 22 -7.45 11.51 -7.01
C ILE A 22 -7.69 13.02 -7.04
N ALA A 23 -7.46 13.71 -5.92
CA ALA A 23 -7.61 15.16 -5.82
C ALA A 23 -6.54 15.94 -6.61
N PHE A 24 -5.32 15.39 -6.70
CA PHE A 24 -4.17 16.00 -7.37
C PHE A 24 -3.51 14.99 -8.32
N PRO A 25 -4.08 14.81 -9.52
CA PRO A 25 -3.61 13.79 -10.46
C PRO A 25 -2.16 14.03 -10.89
N PRO A 26 -1.44 12.95 -11.27
CA PRO A 26 -0.06 13.03 -11.72
C PRO A 26 0.06 13.87 -12.99
N GLN A 27 1.16 14.62 -13.08
CA GLN A 27 1.55 15.35 -14.27
C GLN A 27 2.42 14.48 -15.17
N ASN A 28 2.45 14.79 -16.47
CA ASN A 28 3.29 14.10 -17.46
C ASN A 28 3.04 12.59 -17.53
N ILE A 29 1.76 12.20 -17.54
CA ILE A 29 1.35 10.82 -17.76
C ILE A 29 1.80 10.42 -19.18
N PRO A 30 2.57 9.32 -19.35
CA PRO A 30 2.96 8.85 -20.67
C PRO A 30 1.74 8.54 -21.55
N LYS A 31 1.81 8.85 -22.85
CA LYS A 31 0.71 8.59 -23.80
C LYS A 31 0.47 7.09 -24.04
N GLU A 32 1.48 6.26 -23.84
CA GLU A 32 1.42 4.80 -24.01
C GLU A 32 1.82 4.11 -22.70
N ILE A 33 0.92 4.07 -21.72
CA ILE A 33 1.17 3.27 -20.52
C ILE A 33 1.06 1.79 -20.93
N LYS A 34 2.10 1.01 -20.69
CA LYS A 34 1.99 -0.45 -20.82
C LYS A 34 1.01 -0.95 -19.77
N ASP A 35 -0.16 -1.38 -20.21
CA ASP A 35 -1.14 -1.98 -19.31
C ASP A 35 -0.54 -3.23 -18.66
N PRO A 36 -0.48 -3.30 -17.32
CA PRO A 36 -0.12 -4.52 -16.65
C PRO A 36 -1.12 -5.63 -17.05
N ALA A 37 -0.65 -6.88 -17.09
CA ALA A 37 -1.55 -7.99 -17.40
C ALA A 37 -2.74 -8.00 -16.42
N LEU A 38 -3.94 -8.19 -16.97
CA LEU A 38 -5.22 -8.11 -16.24
C LEU A 38 -5.24 -8.93 -14.94
N ILE A 39 -4.52 -10.05 -14.90
CA ILE A 39 -4.37 -10.91 -13.72
C ILE A 39 -3.77 -10.16 -12.51
N PHE A 40 -2.75 -9.31 -12.72
CA PHE A 40 -2.09 -8.58 -11.64
C PHE A 40 -2.96 -7.44 -11.11
N THR A 41 -3.69 -6.76 -12.00
CA THR A 41 -4.68 -5.74 -11.63
C THR A 41 -5.81 -6.35 -10.81
N ILE A 42 -6.34 -7.52 -11.22
CA ILE A 42 -7.37 -8.21 -10.45
C ILE A 42 -6.82 -8.64 -9.08
N ALA A 43 -5.62 -9.23 -9.04
CA ALA A 43 -4.98 -9.61 -7.78
C ALA A 43 -4.79 -8.41 -6.84
N GLU A 44 -4.34 -7.26 -7.36
CA GLU A 44 -4.23 -6.02 -6.60
C GLU A 44 -5.57 -5.59 -6.01
N ARG A 45 -6.64 -5.54 -6.81
CA ARG A 45 -7.97 -5.09 -6.34
C ARG A 45 -8.56 -6.04 -5.31
N ILE A 46 -8.46 -7.35 -5.52
CA ILE A 46 -8.92 -8.37 -4.57
C ILE A 46 -8.11 -8.31 -3.28
N GLY A 47 -6.78 -8.25 -3.39
CA GLY A 47 -5.89 -8.15 -2.23
C GLY A 47 -6.15 -6.88 -1.43
N GLN A 48 -6.30 -5.73 -2.10
CA GLN A 48 -6.56 -4.44 -1.46
C GLN A 48 -7.91 -4.44 -0.74
N GLY A 49 -8.98 -4.85 -1.42
CA GLY A 49 -10.32 -4.90 -0.83
C GLY A 49 -10.40 -5.87 0.33
N SER A 50 -9.78 -7.06 0.21
CA SER A 50 -9.78 -8.04 1.29
C SER A 50 -8.94 -7.60 2.50
N CYS A 51 -7.78 -6.95 2.30
CA CYS A 51 -7.00 -6.38 3.41
C CYS A 51 -7.82 -5.35 4.20
N MET A 52 -8.51 -4.45 3.50
CA MET A 52 -9.34 -3.42 4.13
C MET A 52 -10.51 -4.02 4.90
N LEU A 53 -11.24 -4.94 4.27
CA LEU A 53 -12.37 -5.59 4.89
C LEU A 53 -11.94 -6.36 6.15
N LEU A 54 -10.89 -7.16 6.04
CA LEU A 54 -10.41 -7.99 7.15
C LEU A 54 -9.89 -7.16 8.32
N LEU A 55 -9.25 -6.00 8.09
CA LEU A 55 -8.91 -5.09 9.18
C LEU A 55 -10.15 -4.59 9.91
N VAL A 56 -11.19 -4.19 9.19
CA VAL A 56 -12.40 -3.60 9.77
C VAL A 56 -13.27 -4.64 10.51
N ILE A 57 -13.30 -5.91 10.07
CA ILE A 57 -14.18 -6.93 10.68
C ILE A 57 -13.50 -7.81 11.75
N SER A 58 -12.23 -7.54 12.06
CA SER A 58 -11.43 -8.36 12.99
C SER A 58 -11.27 -7.69 14.37
N GLU A 59 -12.37 -7.25 14.98
CA GLU A 59 -12.39 -6.63 16.33
C GLU A 59 -11.53 -7.36 17.36
N THR A 60 -11.80 -8.66 17.57
CA THR A 60 -11.08 -9.51 18.53
C THR A 60 -9.58 -9.62 18.25
N ASN A 61 -9.17 -9.45 17.00
CA ASN A 61 -7.76 -9.53 16.61
C ASN A 61 -6.99 -8.25 16.96
N PHE A 62 -7.65 -7.10 17.02
CA PHE A 62 -6.97 -5.80 17.14
C PHE A 62 -7.24 -5.09 18.46
N GLU A 63 -8.47 -5.15 19.01
CA GLU A 63 -8.83 -4.45 20.25
C GLU A 63 -8.25 -5.12 21.50
N GLU A 64 -8.06 -6.44 21.48
CA GLU A 64 -7.52 -7.21 22.61
C GLU A 64 -6.00 -7.43 22.52
N THR A 65 -5.37 -6.93 21.46
CA THR A 65 -3.96 -7.20 21.17
C THR A 65 -3.05 -6.16 21.79
N ASN A 66 -2.09 -6.64 22.60
CA ASN A 66 -1.06 -5.79 23.18
C ASN A 66 -0.14 -5.18 22.11
N ILE A 67 0.29 -3.94 22.36
CA ILE A 67 1.30 -3.27 21.53
C ILE A 67 2.61 -4.05 21.59
N ASN A 68 3.21 -4.31 20.43
CA ASN A 68 4.47 -5.02 20.31
C ASN A 68 5.33 -4.44 19.18
N ILE A 69 6.46 -5.08 18.88
CA ILE A 69 7.37 -4.62 17.83
C ILE A 69 6.70 -4.50 16.44
N CYS A 70 5.77 -5.40 16.10
CA CYS A 70 5.05 -5.36 14.82
C CYS A 70 4.15 -4.12 14.72
N PHE A 71 3.54 -3.68 15.82
CA PHE A 71 2.81 -2.42 15.86
C PHE A 71 3.72 -1.24 15.51
N PHE A 72 4.90 -1.14 16.12
CA PHE A 72 5.84 -0.05 15.83
C PHE A 72 6.38 -0.11 14.39
N LEU A 73 6.65 -1.31 13.87
CA LEU A 73 7.07 -1.49 12.48
C LEU A 73 5.98 -1.08 11.48
N MET A 74 4.71 -1.38 11.77
CA MET A 74 3.57 -0.91 10.99
C MET A 74 3.52 0.62 10.96
N ILE A 75 3.59 1.28 12.12
CA ILE A 75 3.59 2.74 12.22
C ILE A 75 4.79 3.36 11.49
N ALA A 76 5.97 2.74 11.59
CA ALA A 76 7.15 3.18 10.85
C ALA A 76 6.93 3.09 9.33
N CYS A 77 6.36 2.00 8.82
CA CYS A 77 6.04 1.83 7.40
C CYS A 77 5.04 2.90 6.91
N ILE A 78 3.99 3.18 7.68
CA ILE A 78 3.03 4.24 7.38
C ILE A 78 3.74 5.60 7.37
N SER A 79 4.61 5.88 8.33
CA SER A 79 5.35 7.14 8.41
C SER A 79 6.26 7.36 7.19
N PHE A 80 7.00 6.33 6.78
CA PHE A 80 7.80 6.36 5.54
C PHE A 80 6.95 6.54 4.30
N TYR A 81 5.78 5.90 4.25
CA TYR A 81 4.83 6.07 3.16
C TYR A 81 4.35 7.52 3.04
N TYR A 82 4.04 8.20 4.16
CA TYR A 82 3.69 9.62 4.16
C TYR A 82 4.86 10.51 3.71
N PHE A 83 6.09 10.21 4.15
CA PHE A 83 7.28 10.92 3.67
C PHE A 83 7.44 10.81 2.15
N LEU A 84 7.16 9.64 1.56
CA LEU A 84 7.20 9.44 0.11
C LEU A 84 6.14 10.25 -0.62
N TRP A 85 4.95 10.39 -0.05
CA TRP A 85 3.93 11.29 -0.59
C TRP A 85 4.36 12.74 -0.54
N ILE A 86 4.93 13.20 0.58
CA ILE A 86 5.48 14.56 0.68
C ILE A 86 6.54 14.77 -0.41
N ARG A 87 7.48 13.82 -0.57
CA ARG A 87 8.48 13.84 -1.64
C ARG A 87 7.83 13.93 -3.03
N TYR A 88 6.79 13.14 -3.29
CA TYR A 88 6.04 13.17 -4.56
C TYR A 88 5.45 14.53 -4.86
N PHE A 89 4.81 15.17 -3.87
CA PHE A 89 4.23 16.50 -4.01
C PHE A 89 5.30 17.59 -4.22
N VAL A 90 6.36 17.56 -3.43
CA VAL A 90 7.49 18.52 -3.53
C VAL A 90 8.19 18.40 -4.88
N GLN A 91 8.26 17.21 -5.46
CA GLN A 91 8.86 16.97 -6.78
C GLN A 91 7.90 17.21 -7.96
N GLY A 92 6.82 17.97 -7.74
CA GLY A 92 5.93 18.41 -8.82
C GLY A 92 4.92 17.36 -9.30
N ARG A 93 4.70 16.28 -8.53
CA ARG A 93 3.70 15.25 -8.85
C ARG A 93 3.89 14.59 -10.22
N THR A 94 5.13 14.44 -10.69
CA THR A 94 5.35 13.77 -11.98
C THR A 94 5.03 12.28 -11.86
N TYR A 95 4.43 11.70 -12.90
CA TYR A 95 4.07 10.28 -12.94
C TYR A 95 5.26 9.37 -12.60
N SER A 96 6.45 9.68 -13.14
CA SER A 96 7.70 8.93 -12.86
C SER A 96 8.07 8.96 -11.37
N THR A 97 7.89 10.10 -10.68
CA THR A 97 8.24 10.20 -9.25
C THR A 97 7.43 9.24 -8.38
N ALA A 98 6.19 8.90 -8.75
CA ALA A 98 5.37 7.93 -8.02
C ALA A 98 6.00 6.52 -7.96
N TYR A 99 6.69 6.14 -9.04
CA TYR A 99 7.30 4.82 -9.20
C TYR A 99 8.81 4.83 -8.98
N LYS A 100 9.42 6.01 -8.88
CA LYS A 100 10.87 6.17 -8.78
C LYS A 100 11.42 5.52 -7.53
N SER A 101 12.52 4.79 -7.71
CA SER A 101 13.25 4.15 -6.62
C SER A 101 13.76 5.16 -5.58
N LEU A 102 13.88 4.69 -4.34
CA LEU A 102 14.54 5.38 -3.24
C LEU A 102 15.71 4.50 -2.78
N GLY A 103 16.93 4.85 -3.20
CA GLY A 103 18.11 4.00 -2.98
C GLY A 103 17.93 2.63 -3.63
N PHE A 104 17.97 1.57 -2.81
CA PHE A 104 17.81 0.18 -3.24
C PHE A 104 16.35 -0.28 -3.32
N ILE A 105 15.39 0.51 -2.83
CA ILE A 105 13.97 0.14 -2.83
C ILE A 105 13.34 0.64 -4.15
N PRO A 106 12.88 -0.26 -5.03
CA PRO A 106 12.53 0.14 -6.39
C PRO A 106 11.20 0.86 -6.53
N VAL A 107 10.15 0.38 -5.84
CA VAL A 107 8.79 0.96 -5.90
C VAL A 107 8.31 1.22 -4.47
N PRO A 108 8.95 2.19 -3.77
CA PRO A 108 8.76 2.33 -2.33
C PRO A 108 7.32 2.69 -1.97
N MET A 109 6.62 3.50 -2.79
CA MET A 109 5.21 3.84 -2.55
C MET A 109 4.26 2.64 -2.59
N ALA A 110 4.62 1.56 -3.31
CA ALA A 110 3.84 0.32 -3.34
C ALA A 110 4.26 -0.66 -2.22
N ILE A 111 5.55 -0.70 -1.90
CA ILE A 111 6.11 -1.64 -0.91
C ILE A 111 5.68 -1.28 0.51
N PHE A 112 5.76 -0.01 0.92
CA PHE A 112 5.48 0.37 2.31
C PHE A 112 4.03 0.12 2.76
N PRO A 113 2.98 0.38 1.95
CA PRO A 113 1.62 -0.02 2.29
C PRO A 113 1.46 -1.53 2.46
N VAL A 114 2.07 -2.34 1.59
CA VAL A 114 2.03 -3.81 1.69
C VAL A 114 2.71 -4.28 2.97
N LEU A 115 3.86 -3.70 3.33
CA LEU A 115 4.54 -3.99 4.59
C LEU A 115 3.70 -3.57 5.80
N ALA A 116 3.05 -2.40 5.75
CA ALA A 116 2.16 -1.95 6.81
C ALA A 116 1.01 -2.95 7.05
N PHE A 117 0.34 -3.41 5.98
CA PHE A 117 -0.67 -4.47 6.11
C PHE A 117 -0.09 -5.79 6.61
N GLY A 118 1.11 -6.17 6.17
CA GLY A 118 1.80 -7.37 6.64
C GLY A 118 2.12 -7.34 8.14
N PHE A 119 2.64 -6.22 8.64
CA PHE A 119 2.86 -6.03 10.07
C PHE A 119 1.55 -5.97 10.85
N ALA A 120 0.48 -5.40 10.29
CA ALA A 120 -0.85 -5.45 10.88
C ALA A 120 -1.38 -6.89 10.98
N ALA A 121 -1.15 -7.73 9.95
CA ALA A 121 -1.53 -9.14 9.97
C ALA A 121 -0.83 -9.93 11.07
N ILE A 122 0.49 -9.71 11.24
CA ILE A 122 1.28 -10.36 12.29
C ILE A 122 0.87 -9.83 13.67
N TRP A 123 0.68 -8.51 13.80
CA TRP A 123 0.28 -7.88 15.05
C TRP A 123 -1.08 -8.40 15.51
N GLY A 124 -2.10 -8.33 14.66
CA GLY A 124 -3.43 -8.86 14.95
C GLY A 124 -3.55 -10.38 14.87
N LYS A 125 -2.45 -11.11 14.61
CA LYS A 125 -2.42 -12.57 14.48
C LYS A 125 -3.49 -13.12 13.52
N SER A 126 -3.75 -12.40 12.42
CA SER A 126 -4.80 -12.74 11.46
C SER A 126 -4.22 -13.45 10.24
N ILE A 127 -4.43 -14.77 10.16
CA ILE A 127 -3.98 -15.59 9.03
C ILE A 127 -4.64 -15.16 7.71
N TRP A 128 -5.93 -14.81 7.76
CA TRP A 128 -6.69 -14.35 6.59
C TRP A 128 -6.14 -13.04 6.05
N LEU A 129 -5.82 -12.09 6.95
CA LEU A 129 -5.20 -10.83 6.55
C LEU A 129 -3.82 -11.09 5.93
N GLY A 130 -3.05 -12.03 6.47
CA GLY A 130 -1.76 -12.44 5.90
C GLY A 130 -1.88 -12.98 4.46
N ILE A 131 -2.89 -13.82 4.18
CA ILE A 131 -3.17 -14.31 2.82
C ILE A 131 -3.52 -13.14 1.88
N SER A 132 -4.39 -12.23 2.32
CA SER A 132 -4.75 -11.03 1.55
C SER A 132 -3.54 -10.14 1.24
N VAL A 133 -2.60 -10.02 2.17
CA VAL A 133 -1.35 -9.26 1.98
C VAL A 133 -0.48 -9.90 0.90
N ILE A 134 -0.40 -11.24 0.85
CA ILE A 134 0.38 -11.94 -0.19
C ILE A 134 -0.25 -11.69 -1.57
N ILE A 135 -1.58 -11.77 -1.68
CA ILE A 135 -2.31 -11.49 -2.93
C ILE A 135 -2.09 -10.04 -3.36
N LEU A 136 -2.20 -9.09 -2.42
CA LEU A 136 -1.94 -7.67 -2.66
C LEU A 136 -0.49 -7.44 -3.10
N ALA A 137 0.49 -8.03 -2.43
CA ALA A 137 1.90 -7.91 -2.77
C ALA A 137 2.16 -8.38 -4.21
N PHE A 138 1.61 -9.53 -4.58
CA PHE A 138 1.77 -10.10 -5.91
C PHE A 138 1.17 -9.20 -7.00
N GLY A 139 0.00 -8.62 -6.78
CA GLY A 139 -0.60 -7.67 -7.73
C GLY A 139 0.08 -6.31 -7.74
N HIS A 140 0.04 -5.62 -6.59
CA HIS A 140 0.39 -4.20 -6.47
C HIS A 140 1.88 -3.92 -6.69
N ILE A 141 2.78 -4.75 -6.16
CA ILE A 141 4.23 -4.57 -6.35
C ILE A 141 4.60 -4.89 -7.81
N THR A 142 4.05 -5.97 -8.38
CA THR A 142 4.34 -6.35 -9.77
C THR A 142 3.83 -5.30 -10.76
N ASN A 143 2.60 -4.80 -10.58
CA ASN A 143 2.07 -3.69 -11.38
C ASN A 143 2.97 -2.47 -11.32
N SER A 144 3.31 -2.05 -10.09
CA SER A 144 4.17 -0.88 -9.87
C SER A 144 5.57 -1.08 -10.47
N TRP A 145 6.11 -2.29 -10.41
CA TRP A 145 7.42 -2.62 -10.98
C TRP A 145 7.42 -2.58 -12.51
N ILE A 146 6.36 -3.10 -13.15
CA ILE A 146 6.21 -3.03 -14.62
C ILE A 146 6.20 -1.56 -15.07
N ILE A 147 5.46 -0.71 -14.35
CA ILE A 147 5.41 0.74 -14.63
C ILE A 147 6.77 1.40 -14.36
N TYR A 148 7.46 1.03 -13.28
CA TYR A 148 8.81 1.52 -12.98
C TYR A 148 9.81 1.21 -14.12
N GLN A 149 9.79 -0.01 -14.65
CA GLN A 149 10.67 -0.39 -15.76
C GLN A 149 10.37 0.41 -17.02
N TYR A 150 9.09 0.65 -17.31
CA TYR A 150 8.69 1.49 -18.44
C TYR A 150 9.14 2.95 -18.28
N THR A 151 8.95 3.53 -17.10
CA THR A 151 9.35 4.93 -16.79
C THR A 151 10.85 5.14 -16.64
N LYS A 152 11.65 4.07 -16.53
CA LYS A 152 13.13 4.13 -16.53
C LYS A 152 13.72 4.10 -17.95
N GLN A 153 13.00 3.52 -18.91
CA GLN A 153 13.47 3.35 -20.29
C GLN A 153 13.17 4.55 -21.19
N ASN A 154 12.21 5.40 -20.79
CA ASN A 154 11.82 6.65 -21.47
C ASN A 154 12.19 7.87 -20.63
#